data_AF-A0A803PE06-F1
#
_entry.id   AF-A0A803PE06-F1
#
_cell.length_a   1.000
_cell.length_b   1.000
_cell.length_c   1.000
_cell.angle_alpha   90.00
_cell.angle_beta   90.00
_cell.angle_gamma   90.00
#
_symmetry.space_group_name_H-M   'P 1'
#
loop_
_entity.id
_entity.type
_entity.pdbx_description
1 polymer ?
#
loop_
_entity_poly.entity_id
_entity_poly.type
_entity_poly.pdbx_seq_one_letter_code
_entity_poly.pdbx_strand_id
1 'polypeptide(L)'
;MKKQWGIVKFIDLETFNNPYNGYLVNDTCSFGVEVFTVKTNSKAECLSLINSPITRKISLSFSNVSKPTSRIQSGLFPAGDYKWRVLFYANGCQLEGNKTNNIVSLFLVVDASTLAADTKLLVHYTFRMHDKRNGNYFERSDMGLFDSSPRGFREFMTQTKFKDIENGYVVGDTCHIDVELKVLGLVKVE
;
A
#
# COMPACT_ATOMS: atom_id res chain seq x y z
N MET A 1 -8.03 4.56 -15.68
CA MET A 1 -7.65 5.98 -15.50
C MET A 1 -6.59 6.36 -16.51
N LYS A 2 -6.74 7.50 -17.19
CA LYS A 2 -5.66 8.09 -17.99
C LYS A 2 -4.61 8.67 -17.04
N LYS A 3 -3.34 8.32 -17.25
CA LYS A 3 -2.22 8.82 -16.44
C LYS A 3 -1.79 10.25 -16.78
N GLN A 4 -2.25 10.76 -17.92
CA GLN A 4 -1.92 12.08 -18.44
C GLN A 4 -3.19 12.70 -19.01
N TRP A 5 -3.39 13.98 -18.72
CA TRP A 5 -4.47 14.82 -19.22
C TRP A 5 -3.84 16.07 -19.81
N GLY A 6 -4.30 16.49 -20.98
CA GLY A 6 -3.73 17.64 -21.68
C GLY A 6 -4.27 17.77 -23.09
N ILE A 7 -3.81 18.80 -23.78
CA ILE A 7 -4.17 19.10 -25.16
C ILE A 7 -2.99 18.70 -26.03
N VAL A 8 -3.14 17.60 -26.78
CA VAL A 8 -2.05 16.98 -27.56
C VAL A 8 -1.55 17.88 -28.72
N LYS A 9 -2.26 18.98 -29.02
CA LYS A 9 -1.90 19.98 -30.04
C LYS A 9 -2.35 21.38 -29.59
N PHE A 10 -1.72 21.90 -28.55
CA PHE A 10 -2.10 23.19 -27.97
C PHE A 10 -1.76 24.36 -28.89
N ILE A 11 -0.54 24.39 -29.40
CA ILE A 11 -0.03 25.40 -30.34
C ILE A 11 0.91 24.69 -31.33
N ASP A 12 0.93 25.10 -32.58
CA ASP A 12 1.89 24.56 -33.55
C ASP A 12 3.29 25.13 -33.33
N LEU A 13 4.29 24.40 -33.81
CA LEU A 13 5.69 24.71 -33.54
C LEU A 13 6.14 26.01 -34.22
N GLU A 14 5.57 26.36 -35.37
CA GLU A 14 5.90 27.58 -36.10
C GLU A 14 5.42 28.80 -35.31
N THR A 15 4.18 28.78 -34.84
CA THR A 15 3.62 29.82 -33.98
C THR A 15 4.36 29.91 -32.63
N PHE A 16 4.73 28.77 -32.03
CA PHE A 16 5.45 28.74 -30.75
C PHE A 16 6.86 29.33 -30.83
N ASN A 17 7.61 29.00 -31.89
CA ASN A 17 8.99 29.44 -32.08
C ASN A 17 9.11 30.84 -32.72
N ASN A 18 8.00 31.43 -33.17
CA ASN A 18 8.01 32.75 -33.77
C ASN A 18 8.37 33.81 -32.70
N PRO A 19 9.52 34.50 -32.82
CA PRO A 19 9.99 35.45 -31.80
C PRO A 19 9.07 36.66 -31.63
N TYR A 20 8.21 36.96 -32.61
CA TYR A 20 7.23 38.05 -32.54
C TYR A 20 6.00 37.70 -31.67
N ASN A 21 5.76 36.42 -31.40
CA ASN A 21 4.61 35.98 -30.61
C ASN A 21 4.87 35.95 -29.10
N GLY A 22 6.14 35.99 -28.67
CA GLY A 22 6.52 36.05 -27.25
C GLY A 22 6.26 34.78 -26.43
N TYR A 23 5.86 33.66 -27.05
CA TYR A 23 5.63 32.39 -26.35
C TYR A 23 6.92 31.73 -25.86
N LEU A 24 8.02 31.91 -26.59
CA LEU A 24 9.34 31.42 -26.25
C LEU A 24 10.32 32.60 -26.25
N VAL A 25 10.82 32.97 -25.07
CA VAL A 25 11.80 34.06 -24.90
C VAL A 25 12.98 33.51 -24.10
N ASN A 26 14.19 33.59 -24.66
CA ASN A 26 15.41 33.04 -24.04
C ASN A 26 15.23 31.58 -23.60
N ASP A 27 14.75 30.72 -24.51
CA ASP A 27 14.44 29.31 -24.26
C ASP A 27 13.48 29.03 -23.09
N THR A 28 12.73 30.05 -22.65
CA THR A 28 11.78 29.97 -21.54
C THR A 28 10.37 30.25 -22.04
N CYS A 29 9.42 29.40 -21.62
CA CYS A 29 7.99 29.55 -21.86
C CYS A 29 7.24 29.49 -20.52
N SER A 30 6.20 30.31 -20.37
CA SER A 30 5.31 30.31 -19.20
C SER A 30 3.90 29.93 -19.63
N PHE A 31 3.24 29.06 -18.85
CA PHE A 31 1.85 28.68 -19.07
C PHE A 31 1.06 28.85 -17.78
N GLY A 32 -0.16 29.35 -17.90
CA GLY A 32 -1.14 29.39 -16.81
C GLY A 32 -2.10 28.22 -16.93
N VAL A 33 -2.54 27.68 -15.78
CA VAL A 33 -3.61 26.70 -15.72
C VAL A 33 -4.70 27.27 -14.83
N GLU A 34 -5.91 27.41 -15.36
CA GLU A 34 -7.09 27.72 -14.57
C GLU A 34 -7.80 26.41 -14.20
N VAL A 35 -7.97 26.20 -12.90
CA VAL A 35 -8.67 25.03 -12.35
C VAL A 35 -9.96 25.50 -11.71
N PHE A 36 -11.10 25.17 -12.32
CA PHE A 36 -12.42 25.42 -11.74
C PHE A 36 -13.02 24.12 -11.20
N THR A 37 -13.57 24.19 -9.99
CA THR A 37 -14.32 23.10 -9.38
C THR A 37 -15.78 23.19 -9.84
N VAL A 38 -16.25 22.22 -10.62
CA VAL A 38 -17.68 22.07 -10.90
C VAL A 38 -18.34 21.47 -9.66
N LYS A 39 -19.22 22.23 -8.99
CA LYS A 39 -20.03 21.69 -7.89
C LYS A 39 -21.03 20.69 -8.47
N THR A 40 -20.76 19.41 -8.29
CA THR A 40 -21.71 18.35 -8.60
C THR A 40 -22.50 17.99 -7.35
N ASN A 41 -23.81 17.74 -7.46
CA ASN A 41 -24.62 17.21 -6.34
C ASN A 41 -24.35 15.70 -6.08
N SER A 42 -23.38 15.11 -6.77
CA SER A 42 -22.93 13.73 -6.54
C SER A 42 -21.88 13.70 -5.42
N LYS A 43 -22.01 12.74 -4.52
CA LYS A 43 -20.99 12.38 -3.54
C LYS A 43 -19.64 12.17 -4.25
N ALA A 44 -18.62 12.92 -3.87
CA ALA A 44 -17.29 12.83 -4.45
C ALA A 44 -16.29 12.33 -3.39
N GLU A 45 -15.37 11.47 -3.78
CA GLU A 45 -14.25 11.08 -2.91
C GLU A 45 -13.13 12.13 -3.03
N CYS A 46 -12.79 12.77 -1.91
CA CYS A 46 -11.70 13.74 -1.82
C CYS A 46 -10.50 13.14 -1.06
N LEU A 47 -9.34 13.05 -1.72
CA LEU A 47 -8.09 12.63 -1.09
C LEU A 47 -7.35 13.84 -0.54
N SER A 48 -7.21 13.89 0.79
CA SER A 48 -6.37 14.85 1.50
C SER A 48 -5.06 14.21 1.94
N LEU A 49 -3.92 14.75 1.51
CA LEU A 49 -2.62 14.27 1.96
C LEU A 49 -2.30 14.77 3.36
N ILE A 50 -1.70 13.92 4.17
CA ILE A 50 -1.20 14.27 5.49
C ILE A 50 0.12 15.01 5.33
N ASN A 51 0.21 16.20 5.92
CA ASN A 51 1.47 16.94 6.00
C ASN A 51 2.45 16.17 6.90
N SER A 52 3.64 15.90 6.40
CA SER A 52 4.71 15.17 7.12
C SER A 52 4.27 13.78 7.62
N PRO A 53 3.95 12.84 6.71
CA PRO A 53 3.49 11.51 7.07
C PRO A 53 4.55 10.73 7.86
N ILE A 54 4.17 10.26 9.06
CA ILE A 54 5.05 9.49 9.95
C ILE A 54 5.15 8.05 9.47
N THR A 55 6.38 7.55 9.37
CA THR A 55 6.66 6.14 9.13
C THR A 55 6.72 5.40 10.47
N ARG A 56 5.94 4.33 10.61
CA ARG A 56 5.99 3.40 11.75
C ARG A 56 6.60 2.08 11.32
N LYS A 57 7.52 1.55 12.15
CA LYS A 57 8.10 0.22 11.99
C LYS A 57 7.75 -0.63 13.21
N ILE A 58 7.39 -1.89 12.98
CA ILE A 58 7.11 -2.86 14.04
C ILE A 58 7.63 -4.23 13.63
N SER A 59 8.21 -4.95 14.59
CA SER A 59 8.65 -6.34 14.44
C SER A 59 7.67 -7.27 15.16
N LEU A 60 7.15 -8.26 14.44
CA LEU A 60 6.16 -9.20 14.93
C LEU A 60 6.70 -10.63 14.86
N SER A 61 6.43 -11.41 15.90
CA SER A 61 6.77 -12.83 15.97
C SER A 61 5.48 -13.67 15.92
N PHE A 62 5.45 -14.66 15.03
CA PHE A 62 4.32 -15.55 14.84
C PHE A 62 4.76 -16.98 15.13
N SER A 63 4.15 -17.63 16.11
CA SER A 63 4.38 -19.03 16.46
C SER A 63 3.29 -19.93 15.88
N ASN A 64 3.52 -21.25 15.90
CA ASN A 64 2.60 -22.27 15.38
C ASN A 64 2.34 -22.14 13.87
N VAL A 65 3.34 -21.73 13.09
CA VAL A 65 3.20 -21.47 11.64
C VAL A 65 3.04 -22.74 10.80
N SER A 66 3.41 -23.90 11.36
CA SER A 66 3.21 -25.22 10.77
C SER A 66 1.75 -25.70 10.82
N LYS A 67 0.88 -25.09 11.64
CA LYS A 67 -0.50 -25.56 11.82
C LYS A 67 -1.34 -25.41 10.53
N PRO A 68 -2.04 -26.46 10.08
CA PRO A 68 -2.70 -26.49 8.77
C PRO A 68 -3.81 -25.45 8.55
N THR A 69 -4.43 -24.94 9.63
CA THR A 69 -5.76 -24.30 9.52
C THR A 69 -5.90 -22.89 10.07
N SER A 70 -4.86 -22.27 10.60
CA SER A 70 -5.04 -21.01 11.32
C SER A 70 -4.51 -19.83 10.53
N ARG A 71 -5.44 -18.97 10.07
CA ARG A 71 -5.18 -17.53 10.00
C ARG A 71 -4.58 -17.10 11.35
N ILE A 72 -3.32 -16.70 11.35
CA ILE A 72 -2.65 -16.16 12.54
C ILE A 72 -2.83 -14.65 12.52
N GLN A 73 -3.12 -14.05 13.66
CA GLN A 73 -3.33 -12.61 13.77
C GLN A 73 -2.36 -12.02 14.79
N SER A 74 -1.78 -10.86 14.47
CA SER A 74 -1.03 -10.09 15.45
C SER A 74 -1.95 -9.49 16.51
N GLY A 75 -1.39 -9.01 17.62
CA GLY A 75 -2.07 -7.99 18.44
C GLY A 75 -2.33 -6.71 17.63
N LEU A 76 -3.24 -5.86 18.13
CA LEU A 76 -3.39 -4.51 17.59
C LEU A 76 -2.16 -3.68 17.96
N PHE A 77 -1.66 -2.90 17.01
CA PHE A 77 -0.55 -1.98 17.23
C PHE A 77 -0.85 -0.60 16.64
N PRO A 78 -0.34 0.48 17.26
CA PRO A 78 -0.57 1.83 16.77
C PRO A 78 0.37 2.19 15.61
N ALA A 79 -0.17 2.85 14.58
CA ALA A 79 0.58 3.54 13.55
C ALA A 79 -0.20 4.77 13.05
N GLY A 80 0.34 5.96 13.30
CA GLY A 80 -0.42 7.22 13.22
C GLY A 80 -1.50 7.24 14.31
N ASP A 81 -2.67 7.77 13.97
CA ASP A 81 -3.85 7.81 14.85
C ASP A 81 -4.70 6.53 14.81
N TYR A 82 -4.22 5.50 14.10
CA TYR A 82 -4.98 4.30 13.79
C TYR A 82 -4.35 3.07 14.44
N LYS A 83 -5.20 2.08 14.73
CA LYS A 83 -4.75 0.76 15.18
C LYS A 83 -4.76 -0.21 14.01
N TRP A 84 -3.75 -1.05 13.95
CA TRP A 84 -3.51 -1.96 12.84
C TRP A 84 -3.26 -3.37 13.34
N ARG A 85 -3.48 -4.34 12.46
CA ARG A 85 -3.17 -5.76 12.69
C ARG A 85 -2.69 -6.40 11.40
N VAL A 86 -1.80 -7.38 11.55
CA VAL A 86 -1.41 -8.29 10.48
C VAL A 86 -2.22 -9.57 10.53
N LEU A 87 -2.73 -10.00 9.39
CA LEU A 87 -3.25 -11.35 9.16
C LEU A 87 -2.21 -12.15 8.38
N PHE A 88 -1.82 -13.28 8.92
CA PHE A 88 -0.80 -14.16 8.36
C PHE A 88 -1.39 -15.53 8.05
N TYR A 89 -1.24 -15.95 6.80
CA TYR A 89 -1.70 -17.24 6.30
C TYR A 89 -0.49 -18.05 5.84
N ALA A 90 0.16 -18.74 6.79
CA ALA A 90 1.37 -19.52 6.53
C ALA A 90 1.13 -20.74 5.62
N ASN A 91 -0.10 -21.30 5.65
CA ASN A 91 -0.44 -22.54 4.94
C ASN A 91 -1.46 -22.37 3.80
N GLY A 92 -1.65 -21.14 3.31
CA GLY A 92 -2.62 -20.83 2.26
C GLY A 92 -3.79 -20.01 2.77
N CYS A 93 -4.33 -19.19 1.87
CA CYS A 93 -5.48 -18.34 2.11
C CYS A 93 -6.71 -18.90 1.38
N GLN A 94 -7.78 -19.17 2.13
CA GLN A 94 -9.11 -19.45 1.58
C GLN A 94 -9.97 -18.20 1.77
N LEU A 95 -9.88 -17.28 0.82
CA LEU A 95 -10.84 -16.19 0.67
C LEU A 95 -11.71 -16.53 -0.55
N GLU A 96 -13.03 -16.46 -0.34
CA GLU A 96 -14.15 -16.75 -1.25
C GLU A 96 -13.77 -17.21 -2.67
N GLY A 97 -14.05 -18.48 -2.96
CA GLY A 97 -14.03 -19.05 -4.31
C GLY A 97 -12.65 -19.40 -4.90
N ASN A 98 -11.54 -18.96 -4.32
CA ASN A 98 -10.22 -19.23 -4.89
C ASN A 98 -9.22 -19.74 -3.82
N LYS A 99 -8.74 -20.97 -3.97
CA LYS A 99 -7.82 -21.62 -3.03
C LYS A 99 -6.39 -21.38 -3.47
N THR A 100 -5.67 -20.49 -2.79
CA THR A 100 -4.21 -20.41 -2.93
C THR A 100 -3.57 -21.41 -1.98
N ASN A 101 -3.69 -22.70 -2.32
CA ASN A 101 -2.95 -23.75 -1.62
C ASN A 101 -1.45 -23.55 -1.90
N ASN A 102 -0.58 -23.91 -0.96
CA ASN A 102 0.88 -23.85 -1.11
C ASN A 102 1.49 -22.45 -1.26
N ILE A 103 0.73 -21.39 -0.92
CA ILE A 103 1.19 -20.01 -0.96
C ILE A 103 1.05 -19.38 0.42
N VAL A 104 2.03 -18.59 0.82
CA VAL A 104 2.02 -17.76 2.02
C VAL A 104 1.40 -16.41 1.68
N SER A 105 0.46 -15.95 2.51
CA SER A 105 -0.21 -14.66 2.33
C SER A 105 -0.07 -13.76 3.56
N LEU A 106 0.06 -12.46 3.33
CA LEU A 106 0.11 -11.43 4.37
C LEU A 106 -0.84 -10.31 4.04
N PHE A 107 -1.68 -9.95 5.01
CA PHE A 107 -2.59 -8.82 4.90
C PHE A 107 -2.44 -7.90 6.10
N LEU A 108 -2.71 -6.63 5.86
CA LEU A 108 -2.83 -5.59 6.86
C LEU A 108 -4.30 -5.19 6.97
N VAL A 109 -4.74 -4.92 8.19
CA VAL A 109 -6.09 -4.48 8.51
C VAL A 109 -6.00 -3.26 9.42
N VAL A 110 -6.73 -2.21 9.08
CA VAL A 110 -6.99 -1.09 10.02
C VAL A 110 -8.19 -1.46 10.88
N ASP A 111 -8.08 -1.22 12.17
CA ASP A 111 -9.18 -1.44 13.11
C ASP A 111 -10.28 -0.40 12.86
N ALA A 112 -11.47 -0.90 12.51
CA ALA A 112 -12.62 -0.06 12.19
C ALA A 112 -13.01 0.87 13.35
N SER A 113 -12.70 0.49 14.60
CA SER A 113 -12.96 1.35 15.77
C SER A 113 -12.16 2.66 15.77
N THR A 114 -11.06 2.70 15.01
CA THR A 114 -10.17 3.88 14.87
C THR A 114 -10.36 4.61 13.55
N LEU A 115 -11.23 4.12 12.67
CA LEU A 115 -11.49 4.69 11.36
C LEU A 115 -12.90 5.30 11.34
N ALA A 116 -13.00 6.56 10.93
CA ALA A 116 -14.31 7.21 10.80
C ALA A 116 -15.12 6.56 9.66
N ALA A 117 -16.45 6.55 9.80
CA ALA A 117 -17.35 6.05 8.76
C ALA A 117 -17.11 6.78 7.43
N ASP A 118 -17.25 6.05 6.31
CA ASP A 118 -17.06 6.56 4.95
C ASP A 118 -15.67 7.20 4.70
N THR A 119 -14.65 6.77 5.46
CA THR A 119 -13.26 7.19 5.24
C THR A 119 -12.37 6.02 4.82
N LYS A 120 -11.38 6.33 3.99
CA LYS A 120 -10.32 5.39 3.60
C LYS A 120 -8.96 6.00 3.85
N LEU A 121 -7.97 5.17 4.14
CA LEU A 121 -6.58 5.61 4.33
C LEU A 121 -5.74 5.25 3.11
N LEU A 122 -5.07 6.22 2.52
CA LEU A 122 -3.99 5.96 1.57
C LEU A 122 -2.73 5.61 2.36
N VAL A 123 -2.25 4.37 2.22
CA VAL A 123 -1.13 3.85 3.00
C VAL A 123 -0.11 3.19 2.09
N HIS A 124 1.16 3.56 2.28
CA HIS A 124 2.28 2.78 1.80
C HIS A 124 2.70 1.79 2.88
N TYR A 125 2.81 0.51 2.54
CA TYR A 125 3.14 -0.55 3.49
C TYR A 125 4.21 -1.46 2.91
N THR A 126 5.05 -2.01 3.78
CA THR A 126 6.10 -2.96 3.44
C THR A 126 6.12 -4.09 4.45
N PHE A 127 6.16 -5.32 3.96
CA PHE A 127 6.37 -6.52 4.76
C PHE A 127 7.77 -7.07 4.50
N ARG A 128 8.51 -7.40 5.57
CA ARG A 128 9.82 -8.08 5.50
C ARG A 128 9.77 -9.33 6.34
N MET A 129 9.92 -10.50 5.71
CA MET A 129 10.01 -11.78 6.41
C MET A 129 11.47 -12.14 6.60
N HIS A 130 11.90 -12.30 7.85
CA HIS A 130 13.31 -12.47 8.21
C HIS A 130 13.79 -13.90 7.99
N ASP A 131 14.93 -14.03 7.32
CA ASP A 131 15.79 -15.20 7.34
C ASP A 131 16.70 -15.09 8.57
N LYS A 132 16.36 -15.84 9.62
CA LYS A 132 17.11 -15.80 10.89
C LYS A 132 18.46 -16.48 10.84
N ARG A 133 18.76 -17.26 9.81
CA ARG A 133 20.02 -18.00 9.69
C ARG A 133 21.08 -17.16 9.01
N ASN A 134 20.71 -16.52 7.91
CA ASN A 134 21.65 -15.76 7.08
C ASN A 134 21.59 -14.25 7.34
N GLY A 135 20.64 -13.78 8.17
CA GLY A 135 20.48 -12.36 8.48
C GLY A 135 19.91 -11.52 7.33
N ASN A 136 19.26 -12.17 6.35
CA ASN A 136 18.59 -11.53 5.22
C ASN A 136 17.07 -11.45 5.46
N TYR A 137 16.32 -10.92 4.50
CA TYR A 137 14.86 -10.93 4.51
C TYR A 137 14.30 -11.01 3.09
N PHE A 138 13.05 -11.47 2.99
CA PHE A 138 12.25 -11.33 1.79
C PHE A 138 11.26 -10.17 1.96
N GLU A 139 11.29 -9.21 1.04
CA GLU A 139 10.52 -7.96 1.13
C GLU A 139 9.49 -7.83 0.00
N ARG A 140 8.31 -7.30 0.34
CA ARG A 140 7.39 -6.71 -0.64
C ARG A 140 6.75 -5.44 -0.10
N SER A 141 6.57 -4.45 -0.98
CA SER A 141 5.92 -3.18 -0.69
C SER A 141 4.81 -2.88 -1.69
N ASP A 142 3.78 -2.15 -1.24
CA ASP A 142 2.68 -1.70 -2.08
C ASP A 142 2.00 -0.47 -1.44
N MET A 143 1.13 0.18 -2.20
CA MET A 143 0.31 1.30 -1.77
C MET A 143 -1.17 0.98 -1.99
N GLY A 144 -2.01 1.34 -1.02
CA GLY A 144 -3.44 1.01 -1.08
C GLY A 144 -4.34 1.96 -0.32
N LEU A 145 -5.62 1.95 -0.70
CA LEU A 145 -6.70 2.51 0.09
C LEU A 145 -7.22 1.44 1.06
N PHE A 146 -7.31 1.79 2.34
CA PHE A 146 -7.77 0.92 3.41
C PHE A 146 -9.08 1.43 4.00
N ASP A 147 -10.11 0.59 4.00
CA ASP A 147 -11.47 0.87 4.46
C ASP A 147 -11.93 -0.14 5.54
N SER A 148 -10.97 -0.65 6.33
CA SER A 148 -11.06 -1.80 7.24
C SER A 148 -11.07 -3.20 6.58
N SER A 149 -11.23 -3.29 5.26
CA SER A 149 -11.05 -4.57 4.56
C SER A 149 -9.56 -4.99 4.57
N PRO A 150 -9.25 -6.30 4.70
CA PRO A 150 -7.88 -6.78 4.61
C PRO A 150 -7.26 -6.49 3.24
N ARG A 151 -6.07 -5.90 3.24
CA ARG A 151 -5.31 -5.60 2.01
C ARG A 151 -3.85 -6.01 2.18
N GLY A 152 -3.23 -6.49 1.11
CA GLY A 152 -1.85 -6.98 1.17
C GLY A 152 -1.54 -7.94 0.03
N PHE A 153 -0.67 -8.91 0.31
CA PHE A 153 -0.17 -9.85 -0.66
C PHE A 153 -0.82 -11.21 -0.47
N ARG A 154 -1.77 -11.52 -1.35
CA ARG A 154 -2.32 -12.89 -1.46
C ARG A 154 -1.23 -13.89 -1.81
N GLU A 155 -0.30 -13.52 -2.67
CA GLU A 155 0.81 -14.36 -3.09
C GLU A 155 2.15 -13.81 -2.62
N PHE A 156 2.35 -13.73 -1.30
CA PHE A 156 3.57 -13.15 -0.75
C PHE A 156 4.80 -13.99 -1.08
N MET A 157 4.77 -15.28 -0.74
CA MET A 157 5.89 -16.22 -0.91
C MET A 157 5.35 -17.64 -1.16
N THR A 158 6.08 -18.49 -1.90
CA THR A 158 5.71 -19.91 -2.01
C THR A 158 5.97 -20.65 -0.70
N GLN A 159 5.16 -21.65 -0.38
CA GLN A 159 5.42 -22.49 0.81
C GLN A 159 6.72 -23.28 0.69
N THR A 160 7.12 -23.69 -0.52
CA THR A 160 8.41 -24.36 -0.75
C THR A 160 9.55 -23.48 -0.26
N LYS A 161 9.59 -22.20 -0.67
CA LYS A 161 10.62 -21.25 -0.20
C LYS A 161 10.49 -20.96 1.30
N PHE A 162 9.27 -20.79 1.80
CA PHE A 162 9.01 -20.44 3.20
C PHE A 162 9.41 -21.55 4.18
N LYS A 163 9.17 -22.82 3.83
CA LYS A 163 9.43 -23.99 4.69
C LYS A 163 10.81 -24.60 4.48
N ASP A 164 11.52 -24.19 3.45
CA ASP A 164 12.89 -24.63 3.20
C ASP A 164 13.79 -24.17 4.35
N ILE A 165 14.40 -25.17 5.00
CA ILE A 165 15.21 -25.01 6.19
C ILE A 165 16.46 -24.16 5.93
N GLU A 166 16.97 -24.15 4.69
CA GLU A 166 18.15 -23.37 4.30
C GLU A 166 17.85 -21.86 4.23
N ASN A 167 16.59 -21.48 4.00
CA ASN A 167 16.17 -20.07 3.89
C ASN A 167 15.85 -19.41 5.24
N GLY A 168 15.83 -20.15 6.36
CA GLY A 168 15.74 -19.59 7.71
C GLY A 168 14.48 -18.78 8.07
N TYR A 169 13.43 -18.74 7.23
CA TYR A 169 12.19 -18.00 7.50
C TYR A 169 11.36 -18.60 8.65
N VAL A 170 11.53 -19.89 8.92
CA VAL A 170 10.90 -20.60 10.03
C VAL A 170 11.98 -21.25 10.88
N VAL A 171 12.07 -20.85 12.15
CA VAL A 171 12.97 -21.44 13.14
C VAL A 171 12.19 -21.74 14.41
N GLY A 172 12.20 -23.00 14.86
CA GLY A 172 11.42 -23.41 16.03
C GLY A 172 9.92 -23.13 15.89
N ASP A 173 9.36 -23.46 14.72
CA ASP A 173 7.95 -23.22 14.35
C ASP A 173 7.49 -21.75 14.52
N THR A 174 8.45 -20.83 14.38
CA THR A 174 8.23 -19.39 14.56
C THR A 174 8.77 -18.63 13.35
N CYS A 175 8.01 -17.64 12.88
CA CYS A 175 8.35 -16.71 11.80
C CYS A 175 8.39 -15.27 12.32
N HIS A 176 9.33 -14.46 11.83
CA HIS A 176 9.49 -13.06 12.22
C HIS A 176 9.25 -12.16 11.02
N ILE A 177 8.37 -11.17 11.21
CA ILE A 177 7.91 -10.28 10.14
C ILE A 177 8.00 -8.85 10.64
N ASP A 178 8.76 -8.02 9.94
CA ASP A 178 8.68 -6.58 10.13
C ASP A 178 7.62 -5.98 9.21
N VAL A 179 6.92 -5.00 9.74
CA VAL A 179 5.96 -4.18 9.01
C VAL A 179 6.41 -2.74 9.09
N GLU A 180 6.54 -2.10 7.95
CA GLU A 180 6.72 -0.66 7.83
C GLU A 180 5.47 -0.06 7.22
N LEU A 181 4.91 0.96 7.88
CA LEU A 181 3.66 1.62 7.51
C LEU A 181 3.88 3.11 7.42
N LYS A 182 3.32 3.73 6.38
CA LYS A 182 3.31 5.17 6.22
C LYS A 182 1.92 5.59 5.73
N VAL A 183 1.15 6.20 6.62
CA VAL A 183 -0.17 6.75 6.28
C VAL A 183 0.06 8.08 5.56
N LEU A 184 -0.31 8.13 4.28
CA LEU A 184 -0.02 9.25 3.38
C LEU A 184 -1.19 10.23 3.26
N GLY A 185 -2.42 9.75 3.42
CA GLY A 185 -3.59 10.57 3.22
C GLY A 185 -4.89 9.90 3.66
N LEU A 186 -5.93 10.71 3.70
CA LEU A 186 -7.29 10.32 4.02
C LEU A 186 -8.18 10.59 2.82
N VAL A 187 -9.02 9.63 2.45
CA VAL A 187 -10.10 9.81 1.49
C VAL A 187 -11.40 9.92 2.27
N LYS A 188 -12.17 10.97 2.00
CA LYS A 188 -13.52 11.18 2.54
C LYS A 188 -14.52 11.28 1.40
N VAL A 189 -15.72 10.77 1.63
CA VAL A 189 -16.86 11.07 0.76
C VAL A 189 -17.45 12.41 1.22
N GLU A 190 -17.44 13.40 0.34
CA GLU A 190 -18.03 14.73 0.52
C GLU A 190 -19.28 14.91 -0.35
#